data_AF-A0A4Y1WPF7-F1
#
_entry.id   AF-A0A4Y1WPF7-F1
#
_cell.length_a   1.000
_cell.length_b   1.000
_cell.length_c   1.000
_cell.angle_alpha   90.00
_cell.angle_beta   90.00
_cell.angle_gamma   90.00
#
_symmetry.space_group_name_H-M   'P 1'
#
loop_
_entity.id
_entity.type
_entity.pdbx_description
1 polymer ?
#
loop_
_entity_poly.entity_id
_entity_poly.type
_entity_poly.pdbx_seq_one_letter_code
_entity_poly.pdbx_strand_id
1 'polypeptide(L)'
;MQPLDWYMERCASGTSLCMEEKKRIESDYREVFGRPMLSDFSGRCPNRFRDAAAMIASYLRKEQKGANGGYMLKSGIVIRYRGKLYTHLNLTAAAARHHLRQHPSNVHDFLRLGDLPKTE
;
A
#
# COMPACT_ATOMS: atom_id res chain seq x y z
N MET A 1 -3.05 -1.86 -11.73
CA MET A 1 -2.56 -0.83 -10.79
C MET A 1 -2.94 -1.27 -9.39
N GLN A 2 -2.02 -1.28 -8.41
CA GLN A 2 -2.42 -1.60 -7.04
C GLN A 2 -3.36 -0.52 -6.50
N PRO A 3 -4.31 -0.85 -5.59
CA PRO A 3 -5.20 0.14 -5.00
C PRO A 3 -4.44 1.34 -4.41
N LEU A 4 -3.32 1.09 -3.72
CA LEU A 4 -2.48 2.15 -3.15
C LEU A 4 -1.91 3.11 -4.22
N ASP A 5 -1.39 2.57 -5.32
CA ASP A 5 -0.80 3.39 -6.40
C ASP A 5 -1.86 4.32 -7.02
N TRP A 6 -3.07 3.81 -7.22
CA TRP A 6 -4.18 4.61 -7.73
C TRP A 6 -4.48 5.80 -6.82
N TYR A 7 -4.61 5.55 -5.51
CA TYR A 7 -4.85 6.61 -4.54
C TYR A 7 -3.70 7.62 -4.47
N MET A 8 -2.45 7.16 -4.51
CA MET A 8 -1.28 8.05 -4.51
C MET A 8 -1.22 8.93 -5.76
N GLU A 9 -1.48 8.38 -6.94
CA GLU A 9 -1.54 9.14 -8.19
C GLU A 9 -2.63 10.22 -8.11
N ARG A 10 -3.79 9.89 -7.55
CA ARG A 10 -4.91 10.85 -7.43
C ARG A 10 -4.71 11.91 -6.36
N CYS A 11 -3.90 11.62 -5.35
CA CYS A 11 -3.45 12.63 -4.38
C CYS A 11 -2.43 13.59 -4.98
N ALA A 12 -1.50 13.07 -5.81
CA ALA A 12 -0.44 13.87 -6.42
C ALA A 12 -0.90 14.66 -7.66
N SER A 13 -1.96 14.20 -8.33
CA SER A 13 -2.48 14.84 -9.53
C SER A 13 -3.22 16.15 -9.23
N GLY A 14 -2.82 17.21 -9.92
CA GLY A 14 -3.55 18.48 -9.94
C GLY A 14 -4.91 18.41 -10.66
N THR A 15 -5.18 17.32 -11.39
CA THR A 15 -6.41 17.12 -12.16
C THR A 15 -7.64 16.97 -11.26
N SER A 16 -8.76 17.54 -11.70
CA SER A 16 -10.04 17.42 -10.99
C SER A 16 -10.56 15.99 -11.07
N LEU A 17 -11.02 15.45 -9.94
CA LEU A 17 -11.60 14.11 -9.87
C LEU A 17 -12.98 14.09 -10.55
N CYS A 18 -13.21 13.10 -11.42
CA CYS A 18 -14.52 12.88 -12.04
C CYS A 18 -15.53 12.33 -11.03
N MET A 19 -16.80 12.25 -11.43
CA MET A 19 -17.88 11.82 -10.52
C MET A 19 -17.76 10.34 -10.11
N GLU A 20 -17.32 9.48 -11.02
CA GLU A 20 -17.09 8.06 -10.78
C GLU A 20 -15.98 7.86 -9.73
N GLU A 21 -14.91 8.66 -9.82
CA GLU A 21 -13.77 8.60 -8.90
C GLU A 21 -14.14 9.08 -7.51
N LYS A 22 -14.96 10.15 -7.42
CA LYS A 22 -15.51 10.63 -6.16
C LYS A 22 -16.39 9.57 -5.48
N LYS A 23 -17.27 8.91 -6.25
CA LYS A 23 -18.11 7.81 -5.74
C LYS A 23 -17.27 6.63 -5.24
N ARG A 24 -16.21 6.28 -5.97
CA ARG A 24 -15.27 5.25 -5.55
C ARG A 24 -14.59 5.62 -4.24
N ILE A 25 -14.05 6.83 -4.12
CA ILE A 25 -13.41 7.31 -2.88
C ILE A 25 -14.40 7.26 -1.70
N GLU A 26 -15.65 7.66 -1.89
CA GLU A 26 -16.68 7.59 -0.83
C GLU A 26 -16.99 6.15 -0.41
N SER A 27 -17.11 5.23 -1.36
CA SER A 27 -17.36 3.81 -1.10
C SER A 27 -16.19 3.19 -0.33
N ASP A 28 -14.97 3.35 -0.85
CA ASP A 28 -13.77 2.76 -0.27
C ASP A 28 -13.46 3.38 1.11
N TYR A 29 -13.75 4.67 1.31
CA TYR A 29 -13.62 5.31 2.63
C TYR A 29 -14.54 4.65 3.65
N ARG A 30 -15.79 4.39 3.28
CA ARG A 30 -16.75 3.71 4.16
C ARG A 30 -16.32 2.29 4.49
N GLU A 31 -15.80 1.57 3.51
CA GLU A 31 -15.29 0.21 3.70
C GLU A 31 -14.07 0.18 4.63
N VAL A 32 -13.11 1.09 4.42
CA VAL A 32 -11.86 1.14 5.18
C VAL A 32 -12.06 1.65 6.62
N PHE A 33 -12.87 2.70 6.81
CA PHE A 33 -13.02 3.37 8.10
C PHE A 33 -14.33 3.06 8.82
N GLY A 34 -15.23 2.29 8.20
CA GLY A 34 -16.52 1.89 8.77
C GLY A 34 -17.52 3.04 8.94
N ARG A 35 -17.26 4.22 8.32
CA ARG A 35 -18.07 5.43 8.49
C ARG A 35 -18.09 6.30 7.24
N PRO A 36 -19.13 7.12 7.01
CA PRO A 36 -19.20 7.99 5.84
C PRO A 36 -18.21 9.14 5.93
N MET A 37 -17.67 9.57 4.77
CA MET A 37 -16.74 10.70 4.65
C MET A 37 -17.25 11.99 5.31
N LEU A 38 -18.56 12.26 5.27
CA LEU A 38 -19.14 13.46 5.88
C LEU A 38 -18.97 13.53 7.41
N SER A 39 -18.58 12.43 8.05
CA SER A 39 -18.25 12.42 9.48
C SER A 39 -16.93 13.13 9.77
N ASP A 40 -15.97 13.04 8.84
CA ASP A 40 -14.61 13.56 8.99
C ASP A 40 -14.38 14.82 8.13
N PHE A 41 -15.17 15.02 7.08
CA PHE A 41 -15.02 16.13 6.13
C PHE A 41 -16.30 16.94 5.97
N SER A 42 -16.17 18.27 6.07
CA SER A 42 -17.25 19.19 5.71
C SER A 42 -17.62 19.06 4.23
N GLY A 43 -18.92 19.06 3.94
CA GLY A 43 -19.43 19.04 2.56
C GLY A 43 -19.01 20.24 1.70
N ARG A 44 -18.58 21.33 2.35
CA ARG A 44 -18.09 22.56 1.69
C ARG A 44 -16.58 22.54 1.43
N CYS A 45 -15.84 21.53 1.91
CA CYS A 45 -14.40 21.45 1.69
C CYS A 45 -14.10 21.03 0.24
N PRO A 46 -13.43 21.88 -0.58
CA PRO A 46 -13.16 21.57 -1.98
C PRO A 46 -12.19 20.38 -2.14
N ASN A 47 -11.31 20.15 -1.17
CA ASN A 47 -10.28 19.11 -1.22
C ASN A 47 -10.67 17.80 -0.51
N ARG A 48 -11.88 17.68 0.03
CA ARG A 48 -12.31 16.53 0.86
C ARG A 48 -12.04 15.16 0.24
N PHE A 49 -12.18 15.04 -1.09
CA PHE A 49 -11.96 13.79 -1.80
C PHE A 49 -10.47 13.45 -1.93
N ARG A 50 -9.61 14.46 -2.11
CA ARG A 50 -8.15 14.25 -2.12
C ARG A 50 -7.65 13.90 -0.72
N ASP A 51 -8.16 14.58 0.31
CA ASP A 51 -7.79 14.28 1.69
C ASP A 51 -8.27 12.88 2.10
N ALA A 52 -9.49 12.49 1.71
CA ALA A 52 -9.98 11.12 1.92
C ALA A 52 -9.16 10.08 1.17
N ALA A 53 -8.79 10.33 -0.09
CA ALA A 53 -7.89 9.49 -0.86
C ALA A 53 -6.52 9.33 -0.16
N ALA A 54 -5.97 10.41 0.42
CA ALA A 54 -4.72 10.37 1.16
C ALA A 54 -4.82 9.56 2.46
N MET A 55 -5.97 9.64 3.15
CA MET A 55 -6.26 8.80 4.31
C MET A 55 -6.34 7.32 3.92
N ILE A 56 -7.07 6.98 2.86
CA ILE A 56 -7.16 5.60 2.34
C ILE A 56 -5.78 5.08 1.95
N ALA A 57 -4.99 5.88 1.20
CA ALA A 57 -3.61 5.53 0.84
C ALA A 57 -2.74 5.25 2.08
N SER A 58 -2.86 6.09 3.12
CA SER A 58 -2.12 5.92 4.36
C SER A 58 -2.52 4.64 5.09
N TYR A 59 -3.82 4.31 5.12
CA TYR A 59 -4.31 3.05 5.67
C TYR A 59 -3.76 1.85 4.90
N LEU A 60 -3.93 1.83 3.58
CA LEU A 60 -3.45 0.74 2.73
C LEU A 60 -1.93 0.55 2.84
N ARG A 61 -1.16 1.64 2.95
CA ARG A 61 0.28 1.56 3.17
C ARG A 61 0.63 0.93 4.53
N LYS A 62 -0.12 1.24 5.59
CA LYS A 62 0.07 0.62 6.91
C LYS A 62 -0.25 -0.87 6.86
N GLU A 63 -1.35 -1.26 6.25
CA GLU A 63 -1.74 -2.66 6.07
C GLU A 63 -0.70 -3.44 5.26
N GLN A 64 -0.24 -2.87 4.13
CA GLN A 64 0.83 -3.47 3.34
C GLN A 64 2.13 -3.58 4.14
N LYS A 65 2.51 -2.54 4.89
CA LYS A 65 3.69 -2.58 5.77
C LYS A 65 3.56 -3.68 6.83
N GLY A 66 2.38 -3.88 7.40
CA GLY A 66 2.10 -4.97 8.34
C GLY A 66 2.28 -6.35 7.68
N ALA A 67 1.72 -6.53 6.48
CA ALA A 67 1.78 -7.81 5.76
C ALA A 67 3.19 -8.15 5.23
N ASN A 68 3.87 -7.18 4.62
CA ASN A 68 5.18 -7.37 4.02
C ASN A 68 6.34 -7.08 4.97
N GLY A 69 6.09 -6.57 6.19
CA GLY A 69 7.12 -6.24 7.18
C GLY A 69 8.01 -5.07 6.78
N GLY A 70 7.56 -4.22 5.87
CA GLY A 70 8.33 -3.13 5.26
C GLY A 70 9.23 -3.54 4.09
N TYR A 71 9.27 -4.82 3.72
CA TYR A 71 10.04 -5.28 2.57
C TYR A 71 9.33 -4.91 1.26
N MET A 72 10.08 -4.43 0.27
CA MET A 72 9.59 -4.19 -1.09
C MET A 72 10.52 -4.83 -2.11
N LEU A 73 10.00 -5.77 -2.91
CA LEU A 73 10.72 -6.36 -4.04
C LEU A 73 10.69 -5.42 -5.25
N LYS A 74 11.73 -5.48 -6.08
CA LYS A 74 11.70 -4.89 -7.42
C LYS A 74 10.68 -5.60 -8.31
N SER A 75 10.11 -4.87 -9.27
CA SER A 75 9.25 -5.47 -10.28
C SER A 75 10.04 -6.50 -11.10
N GLY A 76 9.40 -7.60 -11.48
CA GLY A 76 10.03 -8.73 -12.19
C GLY A 76 10.71 -9.77 -11.30
N ILE A 77 10.95 -9.47 -10.02
CA ILE A 77 11.51 -10.47 -9.09
C ILE A 77 10.40 -11.37 -8.54
N VAL A 78 10.68 -12.68 -8.54
CA VAL A 78 9.82 -13.72 -7.99
C VAL A 78 10.59 -14.51 -6.95
N ILE A 79 10.07 -14.61 -5.74
CA ILE A 79 10.65 -15.43 -4.67
C ILE A 79 9.72 -16.61 -4.35
N ARG A 80 10.30 -17.78 -4.06
CA ARG A 80 9.56 -18.98 -3.69
C ARG A 80 9.63 -19.20 -2.18
N TYR A 81 8.48 -19.36 -1.54
CA TYR A 81 8.39 -19.66 -0.10
C TYR A 81 7.27 -20.67 0.15
N ARG A 82 7.58 -21.80 0.81
CA ARG A 82 6.63 -22.89 1.12
C ARG A 82 5.80 -23.34 -0.11
N GLY A 83 6.45 -23.48 -1.26
CA GLY A 83 5.80 -23.88 -2.52
C GLY A 83 4.94 -22.81 -3.19
N LYS A 84 4.82 -21.61 -2.61
CA LYS A 84 4.09 -20.47 -3.20
C LYS A 84 5.07 -19.45 -3.79
N LEU A 85 4.64 -18.79 -4.87
CA LEU A 85 5.37 -17.71 -5.52
C LEU A 85 4.89 -16.36 -5.00
N TYR A 86 5.86 -15.51 -4.66
CA TYR A 86 5.64 -14.16 -4.19
C TYR A 86 6.36 -13.17 -5.10
N THR A 87 5.69 -12.06 -5.39
CA THR A 87 6.18 -10.94 -6.18
C THR A 87 6.08 -9.67 -5.34
N HIS A 88 6.47 -8.53 -5.90
CA HIS A 88 6.27 -7.23 -5.25
C HIS A 88 4.81 -6.93 -4.85
N LEU A 89 3.82 -7.60 -5.46
CA LEU A 89 2.40 -7.34 -5.21
C LEU A 89 1.83 -8.03 -3.97
N ASN A 90 2.37 -9.19 -3.61
CA ASN A 90 1.81 -10.06 -2.57
C ASN A 90 2.87 -10.53 -1.55
N LEU A 91 4.05 -9.91 -1.57
CA LEU A 91 5.16 -10.21 -0.68
C LEU A 91 4.74 -10.19 0.79
N THR A 92 5.26 -11.15 1.57
CA THR A 92 5.12 -11.18 3.02
C THR A 92 6.46 -11.04 3.70
N ALA A 93 6.46 -10.55 4.94
CA ALA A 93 7.67 -10.45 5.76
C ALA A 93 8.36 -11.81 5.94
N ALA A 94 7.58 -12.89 6.07
CA ALA A 94 8.09 -14.24 6.23
C ALA A 94 8.80 -14.73 4.95
N ALA A 95 8.20 -14.53 3.78
CA ALA A 95 8.80 -14.91 2.51
C ALA A 95 10.09 -14.10 2.22
N ALA A 96 10.06 -12.78 2.44
CA ALA A 96 11.23 -11.92 2.27
C ALA A 96 12.40 -12.32 3.17
N ARG A 97 12.14 -12.51 4.48
CA ARG A 97 13.16 -12.94 5.44
C ARG A 97 13.72 -14.32 5.13
N HIS A 98 12.87 -15.26 4.71
CA HIS A 98 13.33 -16.59 4.32
C HIS A 98 14.26 -16.53 3.11
N HIS A 99 13.88 -15.75 2.09
CA HIS A 99 14.69 -15.58 0.89
C HIS A 99 16.07 -14.95 1.19
N LEU A 100 16.11 -13.87 1.98
CA LEU A 100 17.37 -13.22 2.36
C LEU A 100 18.24 -14.09 3.28
N ARG A 101 17.65 -14.98 4.09
CA ARG A 101 18.43 -15.95 4.89
C ARG A 101 19.10 -17.01 4.01
N GLN A 102 18.45 -17.45 2.94
CA GLN A 102 19.01 -18.43 2.01
C GLN A 102 20.01 -17.81 1.04
N HIS A 103 19.75 -16.57 0.62
CA HIS A 103 20.56 -15.85 -0.35
C HIS A 103 20.80 -14.40 0.13
N PRO A 104 21.73 -14.19 1.06
CA PRO A 104 22.02 -12.85 1.60
C PRO A 104 22.45 -11.83 0.52
N SER A 105 23.06 -12.30 -0.58
CA SER A 105 23.44 -11.48 -1.74
C SER A 105 22.26 -10.89 -2.50
N ASN A 106 21.04 -11.44 -2.34
CA ASN A 106 19.85 -10.99 -3.05
C ASN A 106 19.22 -9.75 -2.42
N VAL A 107 19.91 -9.09 -1.48
CA VAL A 107 19.52 -7.79 -0.92
C VAL A 107 19.23 -6.76 -2.01
N HIS A 108 19.95 -6.83 -3.14
CA HIS A 108 19.79 -5.94 -4.28
C HIS A 108 18.49 -6.14 -5.06
N ASP A 109 17.78 -7.23 -4.84
CA ASP A 109 16.47 -7.50 -5.45
C ASP A 109 15.34 -6.71 -4.78
N PHE A 110 15.62 -6.10 -3.62
CA PHE A 110 14.67 -5.30 -2.85
C PHE A 110 14.89 -3.80 -3.08
N LEU A 111 13.79 -3.08 -3.29
CA LEU A 111 13.75 -1.61 -3.25
C LEU A 111 13.85 -1.08 -1.83
N ARG A 112 13.31 -1.82 -0.87
CA ARG A 112 13.39 -1.51 0.55
C ARG A 112 13.54 -2.80 1.34
N LEU A 113 14.51 -2.80 2.25
CA LEU A 113 14.63 -3.84 3.26
C LEU A 113 13.67 -3.47 4.39
N GLY A 114 12.87 -4.45 4.82
CA GLY A 114 11.94 -4.26 5.92
C GLY A 114 12.66 -3.86 7.20
N ASP A 115 11.88 -3.49 8.21
CA ASP A 115 12.44 -3.19 9.53
C ASP A 115 13.06 -4.50 10.06
N LEU A 116 14.39 -4.65 9.88
CA LEU A 116 15.14 -5.76 10.43
C LEU A 116 14.91 -5.71 11.94
N PRO A 117 14.54 -6.84 12.59
CA PRO A 117 14.48 -6.84 14.04
C PRO A 117 15.85 -6.39 14.52
N LYS A 118 15.86 -5.34 15.37
CA LYS A 118 17.05 -5.02 16.16
C LYS A 118 17.38 -6.32 16.87
N THR A 119 18.51 -6.92 16.53
CA THR A 119 19.07 -8.03 17.29
C THR A 119 19.21 -7.51 18.71
N GLU A 120 18.37 -8.02 19.62
CA GLU A 120 18.61 -7.94 21.06
C GLU A 120 19.85 -8.76 21.41
#